data_AF-A0AAN4YHA8-F1
#
_entry.id   AF-A0AAN4YHA8-F1
#
_cell.length_a   1.000
_cell.length_b   1.000
_cell.length_c   1.000
_cell.angle_alpha   90.00
_cell.angle_beta   90.00
_cell.angle_gamma   90.00
#
_symmetry.space_group_name_H-M   'P 1'
#
loop_
_entity.id
_entity.type
_entity.pdbx_description
1 polymer ?
#
loop_
_entity_poly.entity_id
_entity_poly.type
_entity_poly.pdbx_seq_one_letter_code
_entity_poly.pdbx_strand_id
1 'polypeptide(L)'
;MLAQALPQLERNIHPVVIISAFKRALADALAIVEEVSIPVDIDDDKAMYTLIQSSIGTKFVSRWSELMCSLALKAVRTVSFDAGGGKREVDIKRYARIEKIPGGQIEDSEVIDGVMVNKDITHPKMRRRIENPRVVLLDCPLEYKKGESQTNIEITKEDDWNRILEIEEEQVKRMCDAILAVKPDVVITEKGVSGKKLLLQVAA
;
A
#
# COMPACT_ATOMS: atom_id res chain seq x y z
N MET A 1 27.54 -14.29 -19.35
CA MET A 1 28.37 -13.22 -19.95
C MET A 1 29.78 -13.18 -19.39
N LEU A 2 29.99 -13.07 -18.08
CA LEU A 2 31.36 -12.96 -17.50
C LEU A 2 32.26 -14.18 -17.78
N ALA A 3 31.72 -15.40 -17.65
CA ALA A 3 32.47 -16.61 -18.01
C ALA A 3 32.91 -16.64 -19.50
N GLN A 4 32.16 -15.99 -20.38
CA GLN A 4 32.47 -15.89 -21.82
C GLN A 4 33.45 -14.73 -22.12
N ALA A 5 33.62 -13.78 -21.21
CA ALA A 5 34.57 -12.69 -21.34
C ALA A 5 35.99 -13.10 -20.90
N LEU A 6 36.11 -14.06 -19.98
CA LEU A 6 37.39 -14.52 -19.43
C LEU A 6 38.39 -14.99 -20.52
N PRO A 7 38.00 -15.81 -21.52
CA PRO A 7 38.93 -16.20 -22.59
C PRO A 7 39.41 -15.04 -23.46
N GLN A 8 38.63 -13.96 -23.56
CA GLN A 8 39.00 -12.76 -24.34
C GLN A 8 40.00 -11.88 -23.58
N LEU A 9 39.90 -11.88 -22.25
CA LEU A 9 40.89 -11.27 -21.36
C LEU A 9 42.22 -12.04 -21.39
N GLU A 10 42.18 -13.38 -21.37
CA GLU A 10 43.35 -14.24 -21.54
C GLU A 10 44.04 -14.04 -22.91
N ARG A 11 43.29 -13.61 -23.92
CA ARG A 11 43.79 -13.21 -25.24
C ARG A 11 44.34 -11.78 -25.29
N ASN A 12 44.52 -11.10 -24.16
CA ASN A 12 45.00 -9.72 -24.05
C ASN A 12 44.13 -8.67 -24.77
N ILE A 13 42.83 -8.93 -24.97
CA ILE A 13 41.92 -7.90 -25.48
C ILE A 13 41.65 -6.89 -24.38
N HIS A 14 41.84 -5.60 -24.69
CA HIS A 14 41.65 -4.53 -23.71
C HIS A 14 40.19 -4.51 -23.20
N PRO A 15 39.95 -4.44 -21.87
CA PRO A 15 38.60 -4.52 -21.30
C PRO A 15 37.59 -3.52 -21.86
N VAL A 16 38.05 -2.32 -22.24
CA VAL A 16 37.21 -1.28 -22.89
C VAL A 16 36.59 -1.79 -24.19
N VAL A 17 37.34 -2.56 -24.99
CA VAL A 17 36.85 -3.13 -26.25
C VAL A 17 35.75 -4.15 -25.96
N ILE A 18 35.94 -5.02 -24.97
CA ILE A 18 34.95 -6.04 -24.56
C ILE A 18 33.66 -5.39 -24.07
N ILE A 19 33.77 -4.35 -23.24
CA ILE A 19 32.61 -3.58 -22.74
C ILE A 19 31.88 -2.92 -23.91
N SER A 20 32.62 -2.31 -24.85
CA SER A 20 32.02 -1.67 -26.03
C SER A 20 31.28 -2.68 -26.91
N ALA A 21 31.83 -3.89 -27.07
CA ALA A 21 31.22 -4.96 -27.85
C ALA A 21 29.94 -5.48 -27.18
N PHE A 22 29.93 -5.68 -25.85
CA PHE A 22 28.71 -6.09 -25.13
C PHE A 22 27.62 -5.01 -25.18
N LYS A 23 27.97 -3.73 -25.15
CA LYS A 23 26.98 -2.65 -25.33
C LYS A 23 26.35 -2.68 -26.72
N ARG A 24 27.13 -2.93 -27.78
CA ARG A 24 26.59 -3.09 -29.14
C ARG A 24 25.71 -4.34 -29.25
N ALA A 25 26.20 -5.48 -28.77
CA ALA A 25 25.44 -6.72 -28.76
C ALA A 25 24.11 -6.62 -27.99
N LEU A 26 24.07 -5.82 -26.90
CA LEU A 26 22.84 -5.54 -26.18
C LEU A 26 21.83 -4.76 -27.05
N ALA A 27 22.29 -3.74 -27.77
CA ALA A 27 21.42 -2.97 -28.67
C ALA A 27 20.85 -3.85 -29.79
N ASP A 28 21.69 -4.68 -30.42
CA ASP A 28 21.25 -5.61 -31.46
C ASP A 28 20.27 -6.66 -30.91
N ALA A 29 20.54 -7.19 -29.70
CA ALA A 29 19.65 -8.14 -29.04
C ALA A 29 18.28 -7.54 -28.71
N LEU A 30 18.23 -6.28 -28.27
CA LEU A 30 16.95 -5.59 -28.02
C LEU A 30 16.15 -5.40 -29.31
N ALA A 31 16.80 -5.04 -30.41
CA ALA A 31 16.14 -4.92 -31.72
C ALA A 31 15.53 -6.26 -32.18
N ILE A 32 16.25 -7.37 -32.01
CA ILE A 32 15.74 -8.71 -32.34
C ILE A 32 14.56 -9.10 -31.42
N VAL A 33 14.63 -8.76 -30.14
CA VAL A 33 13.53 -9.03 -29.19
C VAL A 33 12.27 -8.26 -29.59
N GLU A 34 12.40 -7.01 -30.04
CA GLU A 34 11.27 -6.23 -30.57
C GLU A 34 10.71 -6.83 -31.85
N GLU A 35 11.56 -7.30 -32.77
CA GLU A 35 11.13 -7.94 -34.03
C GLU A 35 10.34 -9.24 -33.80
N VAL A 36 10.76 -10.05 -32.82
CA VAL A 36 10.09 -11.32 -32.49
C VAL A 36 8.91 -11.13 -31.54
N SER A 37 8.73 -9.92 -30.98
CA SER A 37 7.64 -9.65 -30.04
C SER A 37 6.27 -9.68 -30.72
N ILE A 38 5.32 -10.35 -30.08
CA ILE A 38 3.94 -10.45 -30.59
C ILE A 38 3.08 -9.51 -29.73
N PRO A 39 2.39 -8.52 -30.33
CA PRO A 39 1.49 -7.66 -29.58
C PRO A 39 0.29 -8.47 -29.09
N VAL A 40 -0.09 -8.26 -27.83
CA VAL A 40 -1.26 -8.88 -27.21
C VAL A 40 -2.23 -7.80 -26.80
N ASP A 41 -3.52 -8.05 -27.02
CA ASP A 41 -4.59 -7.16 -26.58
C ASP A 41 -4.74 -7.25 -25.05
N ILE A 42 -4.80 -6.08 -24.40
CA ILE A 42 -4.88 -5.92 -22.95
C ILE A 42 -6.31 -6.14 -22.46
N ASP A 43 -7.30 -5.89 -23.32
CA ASP A 43 -8.72 -6.02 -22.96
C ASP A 43 -9.23 -7.47 -23.13
N ASP A 44 -8.51 -8.33 -23.85
CA ASP A 44 -8.83 -9.76 -23.96
C ASP A 44 -8.40 -10.55 -22.71
N ASP A 45 -9.39 -10.90 -21.88
CA ASP A 45 -9.21 -11.69 -20.67
C ASP A 45 -8.59 -13.06 -20.94
N LYS A 46 -8.91 -13.71 -22.07
CA LYS A 46 -8.41 -15.06 -22.36
C LYS A 46 -6.92 -15.04 -22.69
N ALA A 47 -6.50 -14.10 -23.53
CA ALA A 47 -5.09 -13.92 -23.86
C ALA A 47 -4.26 -13.58 -22.61
N MET A 48 -4.75 -12.65 -21.79
CA MET A 48 -4.10 -12.28 -20.53
C MET A 48 -4.01 -13.45 -19.56
N TYR A 49 -5.06 -14.27 -19.47
CA TYR A 49 -5.06 -15.47 -18.63
C TYR A 49 -3.97 -16.47 -19.05
N THR A 50 -3.83 -16.75 -20.36
CA THR A 50 -2.78 -17.64 -20.87
C THR A 50 -1.38 -17.11 -20.57
N LEU A 51 -1.17 -15.79 -20.70
CA LEU A 51 0.12 -15.14 -20.37
C LEU A 51 0.48 -15.30 -18.89
N ILE A 52 -0.48 -15.05 -17.99
CA ILE A 52 -0.27 -15.18 -16.55
C ILE A 52 -0.02 -16.66 -16.20
N GLN A 53 -0.79 -17.57 -16.78
CA GLN A 53 -0.65 -19.01 -16.56
C GLN A 53 0.74 -19.52 -16.97
N SER A 54 1.28 -19.07 -18.10
CA SER A 54 2.64 -19.41 -18.54
C SER A 54 3.71 -19.02 -17.51
N SER A 55 3.48 -17.95 -16.75
CA SER A 55 4.42 -17.45 -15.72
C SER A 55 4.27 -18.16 -14.36
N ILE A 56 3.12 -18.78 -14.10
CA ILE A 56 2.81 -19.48 -12.85
C ILE A 56 3.09 -20.99 -12.95
N GLY A 57 3.03 -21.58 -14.15
CA GLY A 57 3.06 -23.03 -14.35
C GLY A 57 4.28 -23.76 -13.76
N THR A 58 5.44 -23.10 -13.65
CA THR A 58 6.67 -23.69 -13.09
C THR A 58 6.78 -23.61 -11.57
N LYS A 59 5.78 -23.03 -10.88
CA LYS A 59 5.81 -22.76 -9.44
C LYS A 59 4.88 -23.71 -8.69
N PHE A 60 5.07 -23.79 -7.37
CA PHE A 60 4.21 -24.56 -6.44
C PHE A 60 2.71 -24.29 -6.60
N VAL A 61 2.39 -23.07 -7.04
CA VAL A 61 1.03 -22.55 -7.22
C VAL A 61 0.34 -23.11 -8.47
N SER A 62 1.00 -23.96 -9.26
CA SER A 62 0.44 -24.53 -10.51
C SER A 62 -0.88 -25.27 -10.31
N ARG A 63 -1.09 -25.92 -9.15
CA ARG A 63 -2.34 -26.61 -8.79
C ARG A 63 -3.55 -25.67 -8.67
N TRP A 64 -3.31 -24.44 -8.22
CA TRP A 64 -4.32 -23.38 -8.10
C TRP A 64 -4.05 -22.27 -9.12
N SER A 65 -3.44 -22.61 -10.25
CA SER A 65 -3.07 -21.64 -11.27
C SER A 65 -4.27 -20.85 -11.74
N GLU A 66 -5.44 -21.48 -11.85
CA GLU A 66 -6.66 -20.83 -12.31
C GLU A 66 -7.14 -19.71 -11.37
N LEU A 67 -7.30 -20.05 -10.09
CA LEU A 67 -7.65 -19.10 -9.05
C LEU A 67 -6.65 -17.94 -9.02
N MET A 68 -5.36 -18.23 -9.07
CA MET A 68 -4.33 -17.20 -8.96
C MET A 68 -4.25 -16.30 -10.19
N CYS A 69 -4.51 -16.83 -11.39
CA CYS A 69 -4.65 -16.04 -12.61
C CYS A 69 -5.83 -15.07 -12.50
N SER A 70 -7.00 -15.55 -12.02
CA SER A 70 -8.18 -14.70 -11.85
C SER A 70 -7.97 -13.59 -10.80
N LEU A 71 -7.33 -13.92 -9.67
CA LEU A 71 -7.02 -12.94 -8.61
C LEU A 71 -6.02 -11.90 -9.11
N ALA A 72 -4.95 -12.32 -9.79
CA ALA A 72 -3.96 -11.41 -10.34
C ALA A 72 -4.56 -10.46 -11.39
N LEU A 73 -5.36 -10.98 -12.32
CA LEU A 73 -6.02 -10.18 -13.35
C LEU A 73 -6.98 -9.17 -12.73
N LYS A 74 -7.82 -9.62 -11.79
CA LYS A 74 -8.76 -8.74 -11.06
C LYS A 74 -8.02 -7.64 -10.31
N ALA A 75 -6.96 -7.98 -9.57
CA ALA A 75 -6.17 -7.00 -8.82
C ALA A 75 -5.53 -5.95 -9.74
N VAL A 76 -4.91 -6.37 -10.84
CA VAL A 76 -4.26 -5.45 -11.81
C VAL A 76 -5.29 -4.52 -12.47
N ARG A 77 -6.47 -5.02 -12.82
CA ARG A 77 -7.55 -4.19 -13.38
C ARG A 77 -8.05 -3.16 -12.36
N THR A 78 -8.21 -3.54 -11.10
CA THR A 78 -8.63 -2.62 -10.04
C THR A 78 -7.61 -1.48 -9.82
N VAL A 79 -6.30 -1.77 -9.88
CA VAL A 79 -5.26 -0.75 -9.67
C VAL A 79 -4.84 0.00 -10.94
N SER A 80 -5.33 -0.43 -12.11
CA SER A 80 -4.99 0.24 -13.37
C SER A 80 -5.65 1.61 -13.45
N PHE A 81 -4.85 2.64 -13.69
CA PHE A 81 -5.36 4.00 -13.90
C PHE A 81 -4.96 4.48 -15.29
N ASP A 82 -5.87 5.24 -15.91
CA ASP A 82 -5.56 5.93 -17.16
C ASP A 82 -4.78 7.20 -16.81
N ALA A 83 -3.49 7.22 -17.14
CA ALA A 83 -2.62 8.37 -16.89
C ALA A 83 -2.91 9.54 -17.87
N GLY A 84 -3.90 9.39 -18.75
CA GLY A 84 -4.20 10.33 -19.82
C GLY A 84 -3.33 10.08 -21.05
N GLY A 85 -3.90 10.28 -22.24
CA GLY A 85 -3.20 10.06 -23.51
C GLY A 85 -3.15 8.59 -23.98
N GLY A 86 -4.03 7.73 -23.45
CA GLY A 86 -4.17 6.34 -23.89
C GLY A 86 -3.11 5.39 -23.33
N LYS A 87 -2.30 5.83 -22.36
CA LYS A 87 -1.36 4.97 -21.64
C LYS A 87 -1.95 4.59 -20.28
N ARG A 88 -2.25 3.30 -20.12
CA ARG A 88 -2.59 2.72 -18.81
C ARG A 88 -1.32 2.50 -18.02
N GLU A 89 -1.23 3.10 -16.85
CA GLU A 89 -0.13 2.88 -15.92
C GLU A 89 -0.62 2.05 -14.73
N VAL A 90 0.25 1.18 -14.23
CA VAL A 90 -0.08 0.24 -13.15
C VAL A 90 1.02 0.31 -12.10
N ASP A 91 0.75 0.95 -10.96
CA ASP A 91 1.64 0.91 -9.80
C ASP A 91 1.18 -0.17 -8.81
N ILE A 92 1.73 -1.37 -9.02
CA ILE A 92 1.45 -2.54 -8.18
C ILE A 92 1.96 -2.31 -6.75
N LYS A 93 3.07 -1.60 -6.56
CA LYS A 93 3.74 -1.54 -5.26
C LYS A 93 3.00 -0.64 -4.27
N ARG A 94 2.37 0.44 -4.74
CA ARG A 94 1.64 1.37 -3.88
C ARG A 94 0.17 1.03 -3.72
N TYR A 95 -0.49 0.54 -4.78
CA TYR A 95 -1.94 0.33 -4.77
C TYR A 95 -2.36 -1.13 -4.55
N ALA A 96 -1.52 -2.12 -4.83
CA ALA A 96 -1.83 -3.52 -4.56
C ALA A 96 -1.15 -4.01 -3.28
N ARG A 97 -1.92 -4.07 -2.18
CA ARG A 97 -1.45 -4.63 -0.91
C ARG A 97 -1.84 -6.11 -0.81
N ILE A 98 -0.84 -6.97 -0.61
CA ILE A 98 -1.05 -8.41 -0.36
C ILE A 98 -0.96 -8.64 1.14
N GLU A 99 -2.06 -9.05 1.75
CA GLU A 99 -2.14 -9.37 3.18
C GLU A 99 -2.41 -10.88 3.34
N LYS A 100 -1.63 -11.54 4.19
CA LYS A 100 -1.76 -12.99 4.44
C LYS A 100 -2.40 -13.22 5.79
N ILE A 101 -3.64 -13.67 5.79
CA ILE A 101 -4.35 -14.02 7.02
C ILE A 101 -4.07 -15.50 7.33
N PRO A 102 -3.59 -15.84 8.53
CA PRO A 102 -3.39 -17.23 8.91
C PRO A 102 -4.75 -17.94 9.10
N GLY A 103 -4.88 -19.12 8.52
CA GLY A 103 -6.14 -19.90 8.52
C GLY A 103 -6.80 -19.94 7.15
N GLY A 104 -7.96 -20.60 7.06
CA GLY A 104 -8.71 -20.77 5.82
C GLY A 104 -8.08 -21.74 4.82
N GLN A 105 -8.73 -21.89 3.67
CA GLN A 105 -8.21 -22.59 2.50
C GLN A 105 -7.68 -21.59 1.47
N ILE A 106 -6.82 -22.06 0.56
CA ILE A 106 -6.31 -21.22 -0.54
C ILE A 106 -7.47 -20.69 -1.41
N GLU A 107 -8.52 -21.49 -1.55
CA GLU A 107 -9.73 -21.19 -2.31
C GLU A 107 -10.58 -20.07 -1.69
N ASP A 108 -10.39 -19.77 -0.40
CA ASP A 108 -11.07 -18.65 0.28
C ASP A 108 -10.39 -17.29 0.00
N SER A 109 -9.31 -17.28 -0.78
CA SER A 109 -8.59 -16.05 -1.12
C SER A 109 -9.40 -15.20 -2.10
N GLU A 110 -9.60 -13.93 -1.77
CA GLU A 110 -10.34 -12.99 -2.62
C GLU A 110 -9.58 -11.67 -2.83
N VAL A 111 -9.90 -10.99 -3.94
CA VAL A 111 -9.49 -9.59 -4.15
C VAL A 111 -10.60 -8.68 -3.64
N ILE A 112 -10.27 -7.93 -2.61
CA ILE A 112 -11.11 -6.88 -2.01
C ILE A 112 -10.88 -5.58 -2.77
N ASP A 113 -11.95 -4.96 -3.27
CA ASP A 113 -11.91 -3.62 -3.87
C ASP A 113 -11.94 -2.56 -2.77
N GLY A 114 -10.77 -2.33 -2.17
CA GLY A 114 -10.62 -1.44 -1.04
C GLY A 114 -9.34 -1.72 -0.25
N VAL A 115 -9.26 -1.18 0.96
CA VAL A 115 -8.10 -1.35 1.84
C VAL A 115 -8.52 -2.18 3.05
N MET A 116 -7.80 -3.27 3.28
CA MET A 116 -7.90 -4.03 4.52
C MET A 116 -6.87 -3.49 5.51
N VAL A 117 -7.34 -3.08 6.69
CA VAL A 117 -6.50 -2.62 7.79
C VAL A 117 -6.67 -3.58 8.96
N ASN A 118 -5.59 -4.21 9.39
CA ASN A 118 -5.60 -5.09 10.56
C ASN A 118 -5.51 -4.26 11.85
N LYS A 119 -6.54 -3.44 12.11
CA LYS A 119 -6.71 -2.68 13.34
C LYS A 119 -8.18 -2.77 13.78
N ASP A 120 -8.40 -2.78 15.08
CA ASP A 120 -9.73 -2.85 15.68
C ASP A 120 -10.22 -1.46 16.10
N ILE A 121 -11.51 -1.36 16.41
CA ILE A 121 -12.14 -0.13 16.84
C ILE A 121 -11.67 0.21 18.26
N THR A 122 -11.37 1.49 18.50
CA THR A 122 -10.85 1.97 19.79
C THR A 122 -11.80 1.76 20.98
N HIS A 123 -13.13 1.78 20.75
CA HIS A 123 -14.12 1.61 21.82
C HIS A 123 -15.21 0.58 21.45
N PRO A 124 -15.51 -0.41 22.31
CA PRO A 124 -16.45 -1.49 21.99
C PRO A 124 -17.89 -1.07 21.68
N LYS A 125 -18.36 0.05 22.23
CA LYS A 125 -19.71 0.59 21.96
C LYS A 125 -19.87 1.26 20.58
N MET A 126 -18.79 1.44 19.84
CA MET A 126 -18.85 2.02 18.50
C MET A 126 -19.48 1.02 17.51
N ARG A 127 -20.12 1.53 16.45
CA ARG A 127 -20.79 0.67 15.45
C ARG A 127 -19.71 -0.17 14.73
N ARG A 128 -19.97 -1.46 14.52
CA ARG A 128 -19.01 -2.35 13.82
C ARG A 128 -19.16 -2.34 12.31
N ARG A 129 -20.35 -2.00 11.82
CA ARG A 129 -20.67 -1.94 10.41
C ARG A 129 -21.37 -0.62 10.11
N ILE A 130 -20.90 0.06 9.08
CA ILE A 130 -21.50 1.29 8.55
C ILE A 130 -21.60 1.11 7.04
N GLU A 131 -22.77 1.37 6.48
CA GLU A 131 -22.97 1.36 5.03
C GLU A 131 -22.70 2.77 4.49
N ASN A 132 -21.89 2.88 3.43
CA ASN A 132 -21.44 4.15 2.83
C ASN A 132 -20.84 5.16 3.84
N PRO A 133 -19.77 4.77 4.57
CA PRO A 133 -19.18 5.64 5.58
C PRO A 133 -18.51 6.87 4.97
N ARG A 134 -18.67 8.03 5.61
CA ARG A 134 -17.83 9.20 5.35
C ARG A 134 -16.51 9.06 6.12
N VAL A 135 -15.43 8.78 5.39
CA VAL A 135 -14.10 8.53 5.96
C VAL A 135 -13.28 9.83 5.99
N VAL A 136 -12.65 10.11 7.13
CA VAL A 136 -11.68 11.20 7.32
C VAL A 136 -10.33 10.61 7.68
N LEU A 137 -9.29 11.02 6.97
CA LEU A 137 -7.90 10.62 7.21
C LEU A 137 -7.15 11.75 7.89
N LEU A 138 -6.50 11.45 9.02
CA LEU A 138 -5.72 12.42 9.80
C LEU A 138 -4.29 11.91 10.02
N ASP A 139 -3.32 12.79 9.79
CA ASP A 139 -1.91 12.57 10.19
C ASP A 139 -1.64 13.14 11.61
N CYS A 140 -2.58 13.88 12.20
CA CYS A 140 -2.42 14.37 13.57
C CYS A 140 -2.85 13.32 14.62
N PRO A 141 -2.17 13.27 15.79
CA PRO A 141 -2.65 12.50 16.93
C PRO A 141 -3.87 13.19 17.56
N LEU A 142 -4.81 12.40 18.07
CA LEU A 142 -5.97 12.89 18.83
C LEU A 142 -5.68 12.85 20.33
N GLU A 143 -4.61 13.51 20.72
CA GLU A 143 -4.08 13.53 22.09
C GLU A 143 -3.61 14.94 22.46
N TYR A 144 -3.55 15.21 23.77
CA TYR A 144 -2.97 16.45 24.25
C TYR A 144 -1.51 16.56 23.82
N LYS A 145 -1.19 17.53 22.98
CA LYS A 145 0.18 17.80 22.55
C LYS A 145 0.88 18.64 23.59
N LYS A 146 1.92 18.07 24.21
CA LYS A 146 2.89 18.84 24.98
C LYS A 146 3.64 19.78 24.03
N GLY A 147 3.86 21.02 24.45
CA GLY A 147 4.68 21.96 23.69
C GLY A 147 6.09 21.41 23.48
N GLU A 148 6.67 21.66 22.31
CA GLU A 148 8.05 21.25 22.00
C GLU A 148 9.09 22.01 22.83
N SER A 149 8.73 23.21 23.31
CA SER A 149 9.53 23.98 24.27
C SER A 149 9.33 23.47 25.69
N GLN A 150 10.38 23.52 26.52
CA GLN A 150 10.30 23.20 27.94
C GLN A 150 9.30 24.12 28.64
N THR A 151 8.06 23.64 28.77
CA THR A 151 6.99 24.33 29.46
C THR A 151 6.99 23.79 30.88
N ASN A 152 7.69 24.48 31.78
CA ASN A 152 7.67 24.14 33.20
C ASN A 152 6.38 24.69 33.80
N ILE A 153 5.54 23.78 34.29
CA ILE A 153 4.33 24.13 35.04
C ILE A 153 4.68 23.98 36.51
N GLU A 154 4.72 25.11 37.24
CA GLU A 154 4.91 25.11 38.69
C GLU A 154 3.55 24.94 39.38
N ILE A 155 3.34 23.79 40.02
CA ILE A 155 2.13 23.48 40.76
C ILE A 155 2.36 23.90 42.21
N THR A 156 1.67 24.94 42.66
CA THR A 156 1.79 25.45 44.04
C THR A 156 0.55 25.20 44.88
N LYS A 157 -0.62 25.06 44.25
CA LYS A 157 -1.91 24.79 44.90
C LYS A 157 -2.56 23.53 44.35
N GLU A 158 -3.35 22.83 45.17
CA GLU A 158 -4.14 21.66 44.73
C GLU A 158 -5.12 22.03 43.61
N ASP A 159 -5.70 23.23 43.63
CA ASP A 159 -6.62 23.71 42.58
C ASP A 159 -5.95 23.84 41.20
N ASP A 160 -4.65 24.11 41.16
CA ASP A 160 -3.90 24.23 39.90
C ASP A 160 -3.82 22.87 39.18
N TRP A 161 -3.80 21.77 39.93
CA TRP A 161 -3.80 20.42 39.38
C TRP A 161 -5.09 20.11 38.62
N ASN A 162 -6.24 20.44 39.20
CA ASN A 162 -7.54 20.25 38.55
C ASN A 162 -7.67 21.12 37.30
N ARG A 163 -7.17 22.36 37.35
CA ARG A 163 -7.22 23.29 36.20
C ARG A 163 -6.39 22.80 35.01
N ILE A 164 -5.24 22.17 35.25
CA ILE A 164 -4.42 21.57 34.19
C ILE A 164 -5.19 20.43 33.51
N LEU A 165 -5.83 19.56 34.28
CA LEU A 165 -6.65 18.46 33.75
C LEU A 165 -7.81 18.98 32.90
N GLU A 166 -8.46 20.06 33.31
CA GLU A 166 -9.52 20.71 32.52
C GLU A 166 -9.00 21.25 31.19
N ILE A 167 -7.82 21.88 31.17
CA ILE A 167 -7.21 22.40 29.93
C ILE A 167 -6.87 21.27 28.96
N GLU A 168 -6.32 20.16 29.46
CA GLU A 168 -6.05 18.97 28.64
C GLU A 168 -7.34 18.44 28.02
N GLU A 169 -8.43 18.34 28.80
CA GLU A 169 -9.73 17.89 28.30
C GLU A 169 -10.35 18.86 27.30
N GLU A 170 -10.26 20.17 27.54
CA GLU A 170 -10.75 21.19 26.63
C GLU A 170 -10.06 21.13 25.27
N GLN A 171 -8.73 20.95 25.24
CA GLN A 171 -8.00 20.86 23.98
C GLN A 171 -8.44 19.65 23.16
N VAL A 172 -8.58 18.48 23.81
CA VAL A 172 -9.09 17.27 23.14
C VAL A 172 -10.51 17.50 22.62
N LYS A 173 -11.37 18.14 23.42
CA LYS A 173 -12.74 18.46 23.01
C LYS A 173 -12.78 19.37 21.78
N ARG A 174 -11.95 20.43 21.73
CA ARG A 174 -11.86 21.33 20.56
C ARG A 174 -11.45 20.59 19.29
N MET A 175 -10.51 19.63 19.37
CA MET A 175 -10.12 18.81 18.23
C MET A 175 -11.28 17.91 17.77
N CYS A 176 -12.00 17.28 18.70
CA CYS A 176 -13.18 16.47 18.40
C CYS A 176 -14.30 17.31 17.77
N ASP A 177 -14.55 18.53 18.26
CA ASP A 177 -15.58 19.42 17.73
C ASP A 177 -15.28 19.83 16.28
N ALA A 178 -14.01 20.07 15.95
CA ALA A 178 -13.58 20.34 14.57
C ALA A 178 -13.83 19.13 13.64
N ILE A 179 -13.60 17.91 14.12
CA ILE A 179 -13.91 16.68 13.38
C ILE A 179 -15.42 16.53 13.21
N LEU A 180 -16.19 16.75 14.27
CA LEU A 180 -17.66 16.68 14.25
C LEU A 180 -18.31 17.66 13.29
N ALA A 181 -17.70 18.82 13.06
CA ALA A 181 -18.19 19.82 12.10
C ALA A 181 -18.31 19.26 10.67
N VAL A 182 -17.42 18.34 10.28
CA VAL A 182 -17.44 17.68 8.96
C VAL A 182 -18.48 16.54 8.91
N LYS A 183 -19.01 16.12 10.07
CA LYS A 183 -19.93 14.98 10.26
C LYS A 183 -19.40 13.65 9.67
N PRO A 184 -18.21 13.19 10.07
CA PRO A 184 -17.66 11.91 9.61
C PRO A 184 -18.33 10.72 10.29
N ASP A 185 -18.34 9.59 9.59
CA ASP A 185 -18.75 8.30 10.16
C ASP A 185 -17.55 7.48 10.62
N VAL A 186 -16.40 7.61 9.95
CA VAL A 186 -15.15 6.91 10.29
C VAL A 186 -14.00 7.89 10.25
N VAL A 187 -13.16 7.88 11.29
CA VAL A 187 -11.93 8.66 11.36
C VAL A 187 -10.78 7.67 11.47
N ILE A 188 -9.79 7.80 10.59
CA ILE A 188 -8.57 7.01 10.61
C ILE A 188 -7.42 7.97 10.89
N THR A 189 -6.68 7.69 11.96
CA THR A 189 -5.50 8.47 12.32
C THR A 189 -4.25 7.62 12.17
N GLU A 190 -3.16 8.21 11.68
CA GLU A 190 -1.86 7.50 11.64
C GLU A 190 -1.29 7.31 13.06
N LYS A 191 -1.60 8.25 13.96
CA LYS A 191 -1.06 8.34 15.31
C LYS A 191 -2.09 7.95 16.38
N GLY A 192 -1.62 7.96 17.62
CA GLY A 192 -2.39 7.60 18.81
C GLY A 192 -3.63 8.46 19.06
N VAL A 193 -4.53 7.88 19.85
CA VAL A 193 -5.88 8.36 20.09
C VAL A 193 -6.17 8.29 21.59
N SER A 194 -6.56 9.42 22.19
CA SER A 194 -6.82 9.48 23.63
C SER A 194 -8.10 8.74 24.01
N GLY A 195 -7.98 7.71 24.86
CA GLY A 195 -9.10 6.85 25.26
C GLY A 195 -10.19 7.52 26.12
N LYS A 196 -9.99 8.75 26.61
CA LYS A 196 -10.85 9.35 27.63
C LYS A 196 -12.22 9.82 27.15
N LYS A 197 -12.47 10.07 25.85
CA LYS A 197 -13.74 10.72 25.43
C LYS A 197 -14.10 10.64 23.94
N LEU A 198 -13.73 9.59 23.22
CA LEU A 198 -14.10 9.47 21.80
C LEU A 198 -15.37 8.63 21.64
N LEU A 199 -16.48 9.33 21.36
CA LEU A 199 -17.74 8.75 20.88
C LEU A 199 -17.78 8.62 19.34
N LEU A 200 -16.72 9.07 18.66
CA LEU A 200 -16.55 8.97 17.21
C LEU A 200 -15.81 7.69 16.87
N GLN A 201 -16.24 6.98 15.82
CA GLN A 201 -15.57 5.78 15.31
C GLN A 201 -14.16 6.12 14.82
N VAL A 202 -13.19 6.08 15.73
CA VAL A 202 -11.79 6.21 15.42
C VAL A 202 -11.20 4.81 15.32
N ALA A 203 -10.77 4.44 14.12
CA ALA A 203 -9.88 3.32 13.90
C ALA A 203 -8.46 3.90 14.00
N ALA A 204 -7.83 3.68 15.16
CA ALA A 204 -6.43 4.02 15.40
C ALA A 204 -5.56 2.88 14.94
#